data_AF-A0A8T7LPT1-F1
#
_entry.id   AF-A0A8T7LPT1-F1
#
_cell.length_a   1.000
_cell.length_b   1.000
_cell.length_c   1.000
_cell.angle_alpha   90.00
_cell.angle_beta   90.00
_cell.angle_gamma   90.00
#
_symmetry.space_group_name_H-M   'P 1'
#
loop_
_entity.id
_entity.type
_entity.pdbx_description
1 polymer ?
#
loop_
_entity_poly.entity_id
_entity_poly.type
_entity_poly.pdbx_seq_one_letter_code
_entity_poly.pdbx_strand_id
1 'polypeptide(L)'
;MDNVIPATLPDWVPVSVTALQTFLKSHPDAERQVREILDKRLAKIDGTTWRSIFSSLDNYLGKESTDLLFNVAQPPDQAKRLEDIRDAAPHDVMNFLRTIISLYGPELANAFLISNQLPNNWKMFYRDVYYDYINKRSHIRVRLEKYNGEEPFVEGDADSILELTIFMIQTLLFLPIPDLIGTQMADRFIEEANRLIEFLRPPAAAPSGENAEGKPAK
;
A
#
# COMPACT_ATOMS: atom_id res chain seq x y z
N MET A 1 -1.26 33.34 25.66
CA MET A 1 -0.27 33.66 24.60
C MET A 1 0.64 32.45 24.55
N ASP A 2 0.29 31.50 23.69
CA ASP A 2 1.05 30.27 23.57
C ASP A 2 2.35 30.59 22.83
N ASN A 3 3.47 30.33 23.51
CA ASN A 3 4.80 30.36 22.91
C ASN A 3 4.85 29.24 21.86
N VAL A 4 4.46 29.56 20.63
CA VAL A 4 4.79 28.74 19.47
C VAL A 4 6.29 28.91 19.27
N ILE A 5 7.07 27.99 19.83
CA ILE A 5 8.49 27.85 19.48
C ILE A 5 8.51 27.62 17.96
N PRO A 6 9.13 28.51 17.15
CA PRO A 6 9.24 28.26 15.73
C PRO A 6 9.95 26.92 15.56
N ALA A 7 9.30 25.99 14.87
CA ALA A 7 9.88 24.68 14.60
C ALA A 7 11.23 24.93 13.92
N THR A 8 12.32 24.59 14.61
CA THR A 8 13.66 24.67 14.04
C THR A 8 13.72 23.64 12.92
N LEU A 9 13.97 24.13 11.70
CA LEU A 9 14.15 23.25 10.56
C LEU A 9 15.31 22.29 10.80
N PRO A 10 15.22 21.05 10.29
CA PRO A 10 16.34 20.13 10.36
C PRO A 10 17.61 20.71 9.71
N ASP A 11 18.78 20.39 10.27
CA ASP A 11 20.08 20.92 9.83
C ASP A 11 20.42 20.66 8.35
N TRP A 12 19.80 19.65 7.74
CA TRP A 12 20.00 19.30 6.33
C TRP A 12 19.24 20.24 5.37
N VAL A 13 18.19 20.94 5.83
CA VAL A 13 17.33 21.78 4.98
C VAL A 13 18.10 22.99 4.43
N PRO A 14 18.81 23.81 5.23
CA PRO A 14 19.56 24.95 4.71
C PRO A 14 20.65 24.55 3.70
N VAL A 15 21.32 23.40 3.95
CA VAL A 15 22.33 22.84 3.05
C VAL A 15 21.71 22.51 1.69
N SER A 16 20.56 21.84 1.71
CA SER A 16 19.87 21.38 0.50
C SER A 16 19.25 22.52 -0.29
N VAL A 17 18.71 23.53 0.40
CA VAL A 17 18.24 24.78 -0.22
C VAL A 17 19.38 25.50 -0.93
N THR A 18 20.54 25.60 -0.28
CA THR A 18 21.73 26.27 -0.86
C THR A 18 22.25 25.50 -2.08
N ALA A 19 22.30 24.16 -1.99
CA ALA A 19 22.69 23.30 -3.09
C ALA A 19 21.76 23.47 -4.30
N LEU A 20 20.45 23.38 -4.07
CA LEU A 20 19.45 23.55 -5.14
C LEU A 20 19.50 24.96 -5.73
N GLN A 21 19.63 26.01 -4.91
CA GLN A 21 19.76 27.37 -5.43
C GLN A 21 20.99 27.54 -6.32
N THR A 22 22.13 27.00 -5.90
CA THR A 22 23.38 27.05 -6.67
C THR A 22 23.23 26.29 -8.00
N PHE A 23 22.55 25.14 -7.97
CA PHE A 23 22.25 24.36 -9.16
C PHE A 23 21.36 25.14 -10.14
N LEU A 24 20.25 25.71 -9.66
CA LEU A 24 19.30 26.46 -10.50
C LEU A 24 19.95 27.70 -11.14
N LYS A 25 20.84 28.38 -10.43
CA LYS A 25 21.58 29.53 -10.99
C LYS A 25 22.59 29.14 -12.07
N SER A 26 23.22 27.98 -11.93
CA SER A 26 24.19 27.48 -12.91
C SER A 26 23.55 26.77 -14.11
N HIS A 27 22.31 26.31 -13.97
CA HIS A 27 21.57 25.58 -14.99
C HIS A 27 20.18 26.19 -15.21
N PRO A 28 20.06 27.24 -16.04
CA PRO A 28 18.76 27.90 -16.31
C PRO A 28 17.68 26.96 -16.86
N ASP A 29 18.10 25.89 -17.53
CA ASP A 29 17.21 24.86 -18.10
C ASP A 29 16.81 23.75 -17.10
N ALA A 30 17.23 23.84 -15.83
CA ALA A 30 17.04 22.79 -14.83
C ALA A 30 15.58 22.37 -14.68
N GLU A 31 14.65 23.32 -14.63
CA GLU A 31 13.22 23.01 -14.54
C GLU A 31 12.75 22.16 -15.73
N ARG A 32 13.09 22.56 -16.95
CA ARG A 32 12.74 21.80 -18.16
C ARG A 32 13.32 20.39 -18.12
N GLN A 33 14.59 20.23 -17.76
CA GLN A 33 15.23 18.91 -17.73
C GLN A 33 14.66 18.01 -16.64
N VAL A 34 14.35 18.55 -15.45
CA VAL A 34 13.68 17.81 -14.38
C VAL A 34 12.30 17.36 -14.84
N ARG A 35 11.53 18.23 -15.51
CA ARG A 35 10.23 17.87 -16.08
C ARG A 35 10.36 16.76 -17.12
N GLU A 36 11.32 16.81 -18.02
CA GLU A 36 11.58 15.75 -19.01
C GLU A 36 11.92 14.40 -18.34
N ILE A 37 12.71 14.43 -17.25
CA ILE A 37 13.00 13.23 -16.45
C ILE A 37 11.72 12.69 -15.82
N LEU A 38 10.92 13.55 -15.18
CA LEU A 38 9.68 13.17 -14.52
C LEU A 38 8.63 12.66 -15.50
N ASP A 39 8.38 13.35 -16.62
CA ASP A 39 7.47 12.94 -17.68
C ASP A 39 7.80 11.52 -18.18
N LYS A 40 9.09 11.26 -18.44
CA LYS A 40 9.54 9.95 -18.93
C LYS A 40 9.37 8.84 -17.88
N ARG A 41 9.64 9.14 -16.61
CA ARG A 41 9.65 8.12 -15.53
C ARG A 41 8.28 7.88 -14.93
N LEU A 42 7.40 8.88 -14.93
CA LEU A 42 6.04 8.79 -14.39
C LEU A 42 5.00 8.35 -15.43
N ALA A 43 5.37 8.22 -16.71
CA ALA A 43 4.48 7.70 -17.75
C ALA A 43 3.88 6.31 -17.44
N LYS A 44 4.62 5.47 -16.69
CA LYS A 44 4.13 4.20 -16.14
C LYS A 44 4.73 4.00 -14.75
N ILE A 45 3.87 3.97 -13.73
CA ILE A 45 4.29 3.84 -12.33
C ILE A 45 4.22 2.37 -11.91
N ASP A 46 5.33 1.87 -11.35
CA ASP A 46 5.47 0.54 -10.74
C ASP A 46 6.32 0.61 -9.45
N GLY A 47 6.56 -0.54 -8.82
CA GLY A 47 7.33 -0.66 -7.57
C GLY A 47 8.79 -0.20 -7.64
N THR A 48 9.33 0.06 -8.83
CA THR A 48 10.70 0.54 -9.04
C THR A 48 10.76 2.03 -9.40
N THR A 49 9.64 2.62 -9.83
CA THR A 49 9.56 3.99 -10.33
C THR A 49 10.14 5.01 -9.35
N TRP A 50 9.79 4.94 -8.06
CA TRP A 50 10.31 5.88 -7.05
C TRP A 50 11.83 5.88 -6.97
N ARG A 51 12.46 4.69 -6.88
CA ARG A 51 13.92 4.53 -6.86
C ARG A 51 14.56 5.02 -8.16
N SER A 52 13.92 4.72 -9.30
CA SER A 52 14.43 5.16 -10.60
C SER A 52 14.39 6.68 -10.77
N ILE A 53 13.35 7.35 -10.27
CA ILE A 53 13.25 8.81 -10.28
C ILE A 53 14.32 9.39 -9.35
N PHE A 54 14.43 8.87 -8.12
CA PHE A 54 15.42 9.32 -7.15
C PHE A 54 16.81 9.24 -7.75
N SER A 55 17.21 8.09 -8.28
CA SER A 55 18.54 7.93 -8.89
C SER A 55 18.75 8.82 -10.12
N SER A 56 17.72 9.04 -10.95
CA SER A 56 17.85 9.91 -12.12
C SER A 56 18.05 11.38 -11.72
N LEU A 57 17.33 11.84 -10.70
CA LEU A 57 17.43 13.22 -10.21
C LEU A 57 18.67 13.42 -9.34
N ASP A 58 19.08 12.43 -8.55
CA ASP A 58 20.32 12.45 -7.76
C ASP A 58 21.54 12.64 -8.67
N ASN A 59 21.59 11.88 -9.77
CA ASN A 59 22.64 12.03 -10.79
C ASN A 59 22.63 13.39 -11.51
N TYR A 60 21.48 14.07 -11.56
CA TYR A 60 21.33 15.33 -12.28
C TYR A 60 21.49 16.56 -11.39
N LEU A 61 20.70 16.65 -10.32
CA LEU A 61 20.64 17.77 -9.36
C LEU A 61 21.68 17.68 -8.25
N GLY A 62 22.26 16.50 -8.03
CA GLY A 62 22.99 16.15 -6.82
C GLY A 62 22.07 15.69 -5.69
N LYS A 63 22.69 15.05 -4.70
CA LYS A 63 22.01 14.40 -3.58
C LYS A 63 21.21 15.36 -2.72
N GLU A 64 21.83 16.43 -2.29
CA GLU A 64 21.22 17.40 -1.38
C GLU A 64 19.97 18.05 -2.01
N SER A 65 20.08 18.44 -3.28
CA SER A 65 18.96 18.99 -4.06
C SER A 65 17.81 17.98 -4.24
N THR A 66 18.15 16.71 -4.49
CA THR A 66 17.18 15.63 -4.69
C THR A 66 16.47 15.27 -3.41
N ASP A 67 17.21 15.18 -2.29
CA ASP A 67 16.67 14.91 -0.96
C ASP A 67 15.63 15.96 -0.56
N LEU A 68 15.86 17.24 -0.87
CA LEU A 68 14.89 18.31 -0.63
C LEU A 68 13.60 18.11 -1.44
N LEU A 69 13.71 17.87 -2.75
CA LEU A 69 12.54 17.63 -3.60
C LEU A 69 11.74 16.42 -3.11
N PHE A 70 12.43 15.32 -2.81
CA PHE A 70 11.81 14.09 -2.35
C PHE A 70 11.19 14.24 -0.96
N ASN A 71 11.80 15.01 -0.07
CA ASN A 71 11.21 15.31 1.22
C ASN A 71 9.85 16.02 1.04
N VAL A 72 9.78 17.02 0.15
CA VAL A 72 8.55 17.77 -0.10
C VAL A 72 7.50 16.91 -0.84
N ALA A 73 7.93 16.04 -1.75
CA ALA A 73 7.04 15.19 -2.53
C ALA A 73 6.41 14.03 -1.74
N GLN A 74 6.87 13.75 -0.51
CA GLN A 74 6.34 12.65 0.30
C GLN A 74 4.93 12.94 0.85
N PRO A 75 3.98 11.99 0.74
CA PRO A 75 2.68 12.05 1.42
C PRO A 75 2.81 11.88 2.94
N PRO A 76 1.78 12.25 3.73
CA PRO A 76 0.49 12.83 3.29
C PRO A 76 0.54 14.37 3.11
N ASP A 77 1.54 15.06 3.65
CA ASP A 77 1.46 16.51 3.89
C ASP A 77 2.35 17.35 2.95
N GLN A 78 2.28 17.14 1.64
CA GLN A 78 3.12 17.87 0.65
C GLN A 78 2.99 19.40 0.81
N ALA A 79 1.77 19.91 1.00
CA ALA A 79 1.52 21.34 1.16
C ALA A 79 2.17 21.91 2.44
N LYS A 80 2.07 21.18 3.55
CA LYS A 80 2.69 21.57 4.82
C LYS A 80 4.21 21.57 4.70
N ARG A 81 4.79 20.52 4.11
CA ARG A 81 6.25 20.42 3.92
C ARG A 81 6.81 21.53 3.05
N LEU A 82 6.06 21.93 2.01
CA LEU A 82 6.42 23.05 1.16
C LEU A 82 6.30 24.39 1.89
N GLU A 83 5.33 24.53 2.80
CA GLU A 83 5.18 25.70 3.67
C GLU A 83 6.28 25.77 4.75
N ASP A 84 6.65 24.64 5.36
CA ASP A 84 7.68 24.55 6.40
C ASP A 84 9.04 25.09 5.90
N ILE A 85 9.37 24.87 4.62
CA ILE A 85 10.62 25.35 4.02
C ILE A 85 10.53 26.77 3.44
N ARG A 86 9.33 27.37 3.37
CA ARG A 86 9.09 28.63 2.65
C ARG A 86 9.99 29.77 3.12
N ASP A 87 10.15 29.90 4.44
CA ASP A 87 10.87 31.03 5.02
C ASP A 87 12.40 30.84 4.97
N ALA A 88 12.88 29.62 4.74
CA ALA A 88 14.29 29.30 4.58
C ALA A 88 14.74 29.24 3.11
N ALA A 89 13.81 29.06 2.17
CA ALA A 89 14.11 28.89 0.76
C ALA A 89 13.96 30.22 -0.01
N PRO A 90 14.96 30.60 -0.82
CA PRO A 90 14.84 31.74 -1.72
C PRO A 90 13.73 31.56 -2.76
N HIS A 91 13.26 32.67 -3.36
CA HIS A 91 12.08 32.67 -4.24
C HIS A 91 12.23 31.78 -5.49
N ASP A 92 13.42 31.70 -6.06
CA ASP A 92 13.73 30.82 -7.20
C ASP A 92 13.58 29.34 -6.83
N VAL A 93 14.13 28.92 -5.69
CA VAL A 93 13.97 27.56 -5.14
C VAL A 93 12.50 27.24 -4.88
N MET A 94 11.78 28.16 -4.23
CA MET A 94 10.36 27.96 -3.93
C MET A 94 9.51 27.85 -5.19
N ASN A 95 9.78 28.67 -6.20
CA ASN A 95 9.08 28.59 -7.48
C ASN A 95 9.33 27.27 -8.20
N PHE A 96 10.58 26.81 -8.22
CA PHE A 96 10.92 25.50 -8.78
C PHE A 96 10.15 24.38 -8.06
N LEU A 97 10.23 24.32 -6.73
CA LEU A 97 9.55 23.28 -5.95
C LEU A 97 8.03 23.32 -6.13
N ARG A 98 7.42 24.50 -6.07
CA ARG A 98 5.97 24.66 -6.32
C ARG A 98 5.57 24.18 -7.71
N THR A 99 6.38 24.49 -8.72
CA THR A 99 6.10 24.09 -10.09
C THR A 99 6.16 22.56 -10.24
N ILE A 100 7.22 21.93 -9.73
CA ILE A 100 7.35 20.47 -9.80
C ILE A 100 6.23 19.77 -9.00
N ILE A 101 5.95 20.22 -7.77
CA ILE A 101 4.91 19.61 -6.93
C ILE A 101 3.51 19.86 -7.50
N SER A 102 3.24 21.03 -8.09
CA SER A 102 1.95 21.29 -8.74
C SER A 102 1.71 20.43 -9.98
N LEU A 103 2.76 20.06 -10.71
CA LEU A 103 2.64 19.28 -11.94
C LEU A 103 2.70 17.76 -11.71
N TYR A 104 3.49 17.31 -10.73
CA TYR A 104 3.80 15.87 -10.53
C TYR A 104 3.56 15.38 -9.09
N GLY A 105 3.09 16.23 -8.18
CA GLY A 105 2.91 15.89 -6.78
C GLY A 105 2.07 14.63 -6.54
N PRO A 106 0.88 14.48 -7.17
CA PRO A 106 0.06 13.28 -7.03
C PRO A 106 0.75 12.01 -7.53
N GLU A 107 1.41 12.06 -8.68
CA GLU A 107 2.11 10.95 -9.30
C GLU A 107 3.34 10.53 -8.50
N LEU A 108 4.10 11.50 -7.97
CA LEU A 108 5.23 11.26 -7.08
C LEU A 108 4.76 10.63 -5.75
N ALA A 109 3.66 11.12 -5.16
CA ALA A 109 3.09 10.52 -3.97
C ALA A 109 2.63 9.07 -4.23
N ASN A 110 1.99 8.81 -5.38
CA ASN A 110 1.60 7.47 -5.77
C ASN A 110 2.81 6.55 -5.97
N ALA A 111 3.86 7.02 -6.66
CA ALA A 111 5.09 6.27 -6.82
C ALA A 111 5.77 5.95 -5.47
N PHE A 112 5.78 6.91 -4.52
CA PHE A 112 6.27 6.67 -3.17
C PHE A 112 5.45 5.58 -2.46
N LEU A 113 4.13 5.69 -2.47
CA LEU A 113 3.24 4.71 -1.82
C LEU A 113 3.43 3.31 -2.41
N ILE A 114 3.48 3.18 -3.74
CA ILE A 114 3.69 1.90 -4.43
C ILE A 114 5.09 1.34 -4.10
N SER A 115 6.10 2.19 -3.94
CA SER A 115 7.45 1.73 -3.57
C SER A 115 7.60 1.32 -2.11
N ASN A 116 6.83 1.94 -1.21
CA ASN A 116 6.77 1.60 0.21
C ASN A 116 5.89 0.38 0.48
N GLN A 117 4.90 0.14 -0.38
CA GLN A 117 4.23 -1.14 -0.45
C GLN A 117 5.24 -2.17 -0.96
N LEU A 118 5.33 -3.35 -0.34
CA LEU A 118 6.16 -4.41 -0.90
C LEU A 118 5.67 -4.61 -2.34
N PRO A 119 6.52 -4.51 -3.39
CA PRO A 119 6.06 -4.56 -4.78
C PRO A 119 5.27 -5.85 -5.11
N ASN A 120 5.55 -6.91 -4.35
CA ASN A 120 4.87 -8.20 -4.43
C ASN A 120 3.61 -8.30 -3.55
N ASN A 121 3.24 -7.25 -2.83
CA ASN A 121 2.04 -7.21 -2.01
C ASN A 121 0.80 -7.10 -2.88
N TRP A 122 -0.31 -7.52 -2.30
CA TRP A 122 -1.60 -7.58 -2.96
C TRP A 122 -2.27 -6.21 -2.94
N LYS A 123 -2.73 -5.79 -4.10
CA LYS A 123 -3.55 -4.59 -4.33
C LYS A 123 -5.02 -4.93 -4.28
N MET A 124 -5.44 -5.99 -4.98
CA MET A 124 -6.84 -6.41 -5.06
C MET A 124 -6.98 -7.93 -5.18
N PHE A 125 -8.11 -8.45 -4.74
CA PHE A 125 -8.50 -9.84 -4.91
C PHE A 125 -9.77 -9.92 -5.76
N TYR A 126 -9.80 -10.86 -6.70
CA TYR A 126 -10.99 -11.24 -7.45
C TYR A 126 -11.30 -12.70 -7.16
N ARG A 127 -12.59 -13.05 -7.11
CA ARG A 127 -13.04 -14.41 -6.84
C ARG A 127 -14.10 -14.85 -7.84
N ASP A 128 -13.89 -16.05 -8.39
CA ASP A 128 -14.83 -16.73 -9.27
C ASP A 128 -15.17 -18.08 -8.64
N VAL A 129 -16.46 -18.36 -8.42
CA VAL A 129 -16.95 -19.63 -7.87
C VAL A 129 -17.92 -20.23 -8.87
N TYR A 130 -17.63 -21.44 -9.34
CA TYR A 130 -18.48 -22.15 -10.29
C TYR A 130 -18.53 -23.65 -9.97
N TYR A 131 -19.57 -24.31 -10.46
CA TYR A 131 -19.77 -25.74 -10.26
C TYR A 131 -19.63 -26.47 -11.59
N ASP A 132 -18.69 -27.40 -11.67
CA ASP A 132 -18.56 -28.30 -12.81
C ASP A 132 -19.59 -29.42 -12.68
N TYR A 133 -20.68 -29.30 -13.43
CA TYR A 133 -21.76 -30.28 -13.45
C TYR A 133 -21.37 -31.64 -14.06
N ILE A 134 -20.32 -31.69 -14.88
CA ILE A 134 -19.83 -32.93 -15.51
C ILE A 134 -19.04 -33.73 -14.49
N ASN A 135 -18.08 -33.07 -13.81
CA ASN A 135 -17.22 -33.72 -12.83
C ASN A 135 -17.80 -33.71 -11.40
N LYS A 136 -18.94 -33.03 -11.19
CA LYS A 136 -19.63 -32.84 -9.90
C LYS A 136 -18.75 -32.21 -8.81
N ARG A 137 -17.91 -31.24 -9.20
CA ARG A 137 -16.96 -30.57 -8.29
C ARG A 137 -17.17 -29.07 -8.29
N SER A 138 -16.97 -28.44 -7.13
CA SER A 138 -16.84 -26.99 -7.04
C SER A 138 -15.46 -26.57 -7.51
N HIS A 139 -15.40 -25.43 -8.18
CA HIS A 139 -14.16 -24.78 -8.57
C HIS A 139 -14.18 -23.36 -8.03
N ILE A 140 -13.11 -23.00 -7.34
CA ILE A 140 -12.90 -21.68 -6.77
C ILE A 140 -11.60 -21.15 -7.35
N ARG A 141 -11.67 -20.00 -8.00
CA ARG A 141 -10.50 -19.27 -8.51
C ARG A 141 -10.39 -17.94 -7.77
N VAL A 142 -9.22 -17.67 -7.22
CA VAL A 142 -8.87 -16.38 -6.60
C VAL A 142 -7.74 -15.76 -7.42
N ARG A 143 -7.99 -14.60 -8.02
CA ARG A 143 -6.95 -13.80 -8.71
C ARG A 143 -6.46 -12.68 -7.80
N LEU A 144 -5.16 -12.45 -7.79
CA LEU A 144 -4.48 -11.48 -6.94
C LEU A 144 -3.84 -10.42 -7.85
N GLU A 145 -4.35 -9.19 -7.87
CA GLU A 145 -3.62 -8.09 -8.50
C GLU A 145 -2.54 -7.62 -7.53
N LYS A 146 -1.28 -7.61 -7.95
CA LYS A 146 -0.16 -7.05 -7.16
C LYS A 146 0.15 -5.61 -7.59
N TYR A 147 0.83 -4.86 -6.73
CA TYR A 147 1.28 -3.51 -7.05
C TYR A 147 2.32 -3.43 -8.19
N ASN A 148 3.05 -4.53 -8.45
CA ASN A 148 3.93 -4.65 -9.62
C ASN A 148 3.19 -4.97 -10.94
N GLY A 149 1.86 -5.14 -10.92
CA GLY A 149 1.05 -5.47 -12.08
C GLY A 149 1.00 -6.96 -12.45
N GLU A 150 1.66 -7.84 -11.69
CA GLU A 150 1.44 -9.28 -11.84
C GLU A 150 0.05 -9.67 -11.30
N GLU A 151 -0.59 -10.61 -12.01
CA GLU A 151 -1.90 -11.15 -11.63
C GLU A 151 -1.86 -12.67 -11.41
N PRO A 152 -1.14 -13.20 -10.41
CA PRO A 152 -1.20 -14.61 -10.11
C PRO A 152 -2.62 -15.03 -9.69
N PHE A 153 -2.95 -16.29 -9.92
CA PHE A 153 -4.20 -16.87 -9.46
C PHE A 153 -3.96 -18.21 -8.76
N VAL A 154 -4.85 -18.53 -7.84
CA VAL A 154 -4.96 -19.84 -7.21
C VAL A 154 -6.30 -20.43 -7.65
N GLU A 155 -6.30 -21.70 -8.02
CA GLU A 155 -7.49 -22.43 -8.41
C GLU A 155 -7.49 -23.82 -7.79
N GLY A 156 -8.64 -24.24 -7.27
CA GLY A 156 -8.83 -25.54 -6.66
C GLY A 156 -10.29 -25.81 -6.34
N ASP A 157 -10.56 -27.00 -5.81
CA ASP A 157 -11.85 -27.32 -5.20
C ASP A 157 -11.98 -26.72 -3.79
N ALA A 158 -13.15 -26.90 -3.17
CA ALA A 158 -13.41 -26.37 -1.83
C ALA A 158 -12.39 -26.86 -0.78
N ASP A 159 -11.97 -28.12 -0.85
CA ASP A 159 -11.04 -28.72 0.10
C ASP A 159 -9.64 -28.11 -0.05
N SER A 160 -9.17 -27.93 -1.30
CA SER A 160 -7.88 -27.29 -1.60
C SER A 160 -7.81 -25.84 -1.09
N ILE A 161 -8.91 -25.09 -1.22
CA ILE A 161 -8.98 -23.71 -0.71
C ILE A 161 -9.05 -23.69 0.82
N LEU A 162 -9.73 -24.66 1.45
CA LEU A 162 -9.76 -24.78 2.90
C LEU A 162 -8.36 -25.11 3.45
N GLU A 163 -7.61 -26.00 2.80
CA GLU A 163 -6.23 -26.31 3.16
C GLU A 163 -5.32 -25.08 3.06
N LEU A 164 -5.41 -24.32 1.95
CA LEU A 164 -4.68 -23.06 1.82
C LEU A 164 -5.06 -22.07 2.93
N THR A 165 -6.35 -21.96 3.27
CA THR A 165 -6.83 -21.09 4.34
C THR A 165 -6.23 -21.48 5.69
N ILE A 166 -6.19 -22.78 6.00
CA ILE A 166 -5.55 -23.31 7.22
C ILE A 166 -4.06 -22.94 7.25
N PHE A 167 -3.34 -23.16 6.15
CA PHE A 167 -1.93 -22.81 6.04
C PHE A 167 -1.67 -21.31 6.27
N MET A 168 -2.51 -20.44 5.70
CA MET A 168 -2.41 -19.00 5.89
C MET A 168 -2.67 -18.59 7.35
N ILE A 169 -3.67 -19.19 8.00
CA ILE A 169 -3.94 -18.96 9.44
C ILE A 169 -2.73 -19.39 10.28
N GLN A 170 -2.21 -20.59 10.04
CA GLN A 170 -1.01 -21.08 10.73
C GLN A 170 0.19 -20.16 10.53
N THR A 171 0.35 -19.62 9.31
CA THR A 171 1.41 -18.65 8.99
C THR A 171 1.30 -17.40 9.85
N LEU A 172 0.09 -16.86 10.04
CA LEU A 172 -0.14 -15.68 10.89
C LEU A 172 0.14 -15.96 12.38
N LEU A 173 -0.06 -17.20 12.84
CA LEU A 173 0.22 -17.60 14.22
C LEU A 173 1.73 -17.67 14.55
N PHE A 174 2.62 -17.58 13.55
CA PHE A 174 4.07 -17.44 13.78
C PHE A 174 4.49 -15.99 14.12
N LEU A 175 3.58 -15.02 14.06
CA LEU A 175 3.89 -13.66 14.49
C LEU A 175 4.21 -13.63 16.00
N PRO A 176 5.22 -12.86 16.43
CA PRO A 176 5.69 -12.88 17.82
C PRO A 176 4.66 -12.29 18.80
N ILE A 177 3.81 -11.35 18.35
CA ILE A 177 2.75 -10.73 19.13
C ILE A 177 1.53 -10.39 18.24
N PRO A 178 0.30 -10.44 18.76
CA PRO A 178 -0.91 -10.11 18.00
C PRO A 178 -1.00 -8.66 17.53
N ASP A 179 -0.37 -7.72 18.25
CA ASP A 179 -0.43 -6.27 18.00
C ASP A 179 0.18 -5.85 16.64
N LEU A 180 0.87 -6.77 15.96
CA LEU A 180 1.35 -6.57 14.59
C LEU A 180 0.22 -6.65 13.54
N ILE A 181 -0.97 -7.13 13.93
CA ILE A 181 -2.16 -7.17 13.10
C ILE A 181 -3.04 -5.97 13.49
N GLY A 182 -3.42 -5.15 12.49
CA GLY A 182 -4.31 -4.02 12.74
C GLY A 182 -5.67 -4.47 13.29
N THR A 183 -6.16 -3.79 14.33
CA THR A 183 -7.40 -4.13 15.05
C THR A 183 -8.61 -4.28 14.13
N GLN A 184 -8.80 -3.33 13.21
CA GLN A 184 -9.91 -3.38 12.23
C GLN A 184 -9.88 -4.65 11.36
N MET A 185 -8.69 -5.12 10.97
CA MET A 185 -8.56 -6.33 10.16
C MET A 185 -8.78 -7.58 11.00
N ALA A 186 -8.30 -7.58 12.24
CA ALA A 186 -8.53 -8.67 13.18
C ALA A 186 -10.04 -8.86 13.45
N ASP A 187 -10.77 -7.78 13.72
CA ASP A 187 -12.22 -7.81 13.95
C ASP A 187 -12.98 -8.38 12.74
N ARG A 188 -12.64 -7.89 11.54
CA ARG A 188 -13.23 -8.39 10.29
C ARG A 188 -12.91 -9.87 10.07
N PHE A 189 -11.69 -10.30 10.35
CA PHE A 189 -11.30 -11.70 10.21
C PHE A 189 -12.10 -12.60 11.16
N ILE A 190 -12.27 -12.18 12.43
CA ILE A 190 -13.06 -12.92 13.42
C ILE A 190 -14.51 -13.07 12.95
N GLU A 191 -15.12 -12.01 12.42
CA GLU A 191 -16.47 -12.05 11.88
C GLU A 191 -16.62 -13.09 10.76
N GLU A 192 -15.76 -13.04 9.74
CA GLU A 192 -15.84 -13.97 8.60
C GLU A 192 -15.48 -15.41 9.00
N ALA A 193 -14.53 -15.60 9.94
CA ALA A 193 -14.18 -16.90 10.48
C ALA A 193 -15.38 -17.55 11.20
N ASN A 194 -16.11 -16.79 12.00
CA ASN A 194 -17.31 -17.29 12.67
C ASN A 194 -18.41 -17.70 11.69
N ARG A 195 -18.63 -16.90 10.63
CA ARG A 195 -19.57 -17.27 9.55
C ARG A 195 -19.17 -18.57 8.86
N LEU A 196 -17.88 -18.76 8.59
CA LEU A 196 -17.38 -20.01 8.01
C LEU A 196 -17.57 -21.19 8.97
N ILE A 197 -17.29 -21.00 10.27
CA ILE A 197 -17.52 -22.02 11.30
C ILE A 197 -19.00 -22.43 11.34
N GLU A 198 -19.92 -21.46 11.32
CA GLU A 198 -21.37 -21.73 11.28
C GLU A 198 -21.78 -22.47 10.01
N PHE A 199 -21.24 -22.09 8.85
CA PHE A 199 -21.50 -22.77 7.57
C PHE A 199 -21.02 -24.23 7.57
N LEU A 200 -19.85 -24.50 8.19
CA LEU A 200 -19.26 -25.85 8.24
C LEU A 200 -19.83 -26.73 9.36
N ARG A 201 -20.59 -26.16 10.32
CA ARG A 201 -21.19 -26.95 11.39
C ARG A 201 -22.24 -27.91 10.81
N PRO A 202 -22.23 -29.20 11.21
CA PRO A 202 -23.30 -30.11 10.87
C PRO A 202 -24.65 -29.56 11.36
N PRO A 203 -25.75 -29.78 10.62
CA PRO A 203 -27.07 -29.43 11.11
C PRO A 203 -27.31 -30.14 12.45
N ALA A 204 -27.88 -29.41 13.42
CA ALA A 204 -28.22 -29.99 14.72
C ALA A 204 -29.06 -31.25 14.52
N ALA A 205 -28.66 -32.36 15.13
CA ALA A 205 -29.40 -33.61 15.05
C ALA A 205 -30.84 -33.38 15.53
N ALA A 206 -31.82 -33.72 14.69
CA ALA A 206 -33.21 -33.66 15.09
C ALA A 206 -33.40 -34.53 16.35
N PRO A 207 -34.16 -34.08 17.36
CA PRO A 207 -34.43 -34.91 18.52
C PRO A 207 -35.14 -36.19 18.06
N SER A 208 -34.48 -37.33 18.28
CA SER A 208 -35.02 -38.65 18.00
C SER A 208 -36.27 -38.86 18.86
N GLY A 209 -37.45 -38.70 18.24
CA GLY A 209 -38.73 -39.01 18.84
C GLY A 209 -38.92 -40.52 18.92
N GLU A 210 -38.26 -41.17 19.87
CA GLU A 210 -38.50 -42.57 20.23
C GLU A 210 -39.01 -42.61 21.67
N ASN A 211 -40.32 -42.38 21.83
CA ASN A 211 -41.12 -42.75 23.00
C ASN A 211 -42.58 -42.87 22.55
N ALA A 212 -42.82 -43.76 21.59
CA ALA A 212 -44.14 -44.28 21.29
C ALA A 212 -44.01 -45.80 21.17
N GLU A 213 -44.37 -46.48 22.26
CA GLU A 213 -45.03 -47.79 22.34
C GLU A 213 -44.52 -48.64 23.51
N GLY A 214 -45.46 -49.12 24.33
CA GLY A 214 -45.21 -50.23 25.24
C GLY A 214 -45.77 -50.11 26.66
N LYS A 215 -47.09 -49.93 26.81
CA LYS A 215 -47.76 -50.50 27.99
C LYS A 215 -47.70 -52.03 27.88
N PRO A 216 -47.43 -52.74 28.98
CA PRO A 216 -48.53 -53.50 29.55
C PRO A 216 -48.60 -53.36 31.08
N ALA A 217 -49.80 -53.07 31.59
CA ALA A 217 -50.15 -53.36 32.96
C ALA A 217 -50.78 -54.76 33.00
N LYS A 218 -50.24 -55.63 33.86
CA LYS A 218 -50.94 -56.82 34.34
C LYS A 218 -51.87 -56.43 35.48
#